data_AF-A0A963WR16-F1
#
_entry.id   AF-A0A963WR16-F1
#
_cell.length_a   1.000
_cell.length_b   1.000
_cell.length_c   1.000
_cell.angle_alpha   90.00
_cell.angle_beta   90.00
_cell.angle_gamma   90.00
#
_symmetry.space_group_name_H-M   'P 1'
#
loop_
_entity.id
_entity.type
_entity.pdbx_description
1 polymer ?
#
loop_
_entity_poly.entity_id
_entity_poly.type
_entity_poly.pdbx_seq_one_letter_code
_entity_poly.pdbx_strand_id
1 'polypeptide(L)'
;GDTCTRACRFCNIKTGMPMPVDPLEPEHTAVAAAEMGLEHIVITSVDRDDLPDRGAGQFVKVINALRRETPDTTIEILTPDFKGRMKQSIEEICEAGPDVFNHNLETIPRLYPTIRPGARYYASLRLLEEVKAHNPLIFTKSGIMLGLGEQRLEVHQVMDDMRSADIDFITMGQYLQPTPKHAKVEEFVTPKAFAAYGSIARAKGFLQVASTPLTRSSYHAGDDFAEMKAAREAKLARAQGDAKA
;
A
#
# COMPACT_ATOMS: atom_id res chain seq x y z
N GLY A 1 -15.08 -1.50 -9.27
CA GLY A 1 -16.02 -2.65 -9.04
C GLY A 1 -15.85 -3.29 -7.67
N ASP A 2 -16.81 -4.10 -7.18
CA ASP A 2 -16.90 -4.55 -5.77
C ASP A 2 -16.64 -6.06 -5.51
N THR A 3 -16.30 -6.81 -6.56
CA THR A 3 -16.14 -8.27 -6.52
C THR A 3 -14.73 -8.65 -6.95
N CYS A 4 -14.02 -9.39 -6.10
CA CYS A 4 -12.62 -9.78 -6.23
C CYS A 4 -12.48 -11.24 -6.69
N THR A 5 -11.48 -11.52 -7.54
CA THR A 5 -11.15 -12.90 -7.95
C THR A 5 -10.47 -13.72 -6.86
N ARG A 6 -10.10 -13.09 -5.73
CA ARG A 6 -9.39 -13.71 -4.61
C ARG A 6 -10.17 -13.66 -3.30
N ALA A 7 -9.80 -14.57 -2.40
CA ALA A 7 -10.45 -14.80 -1.11
C ALA A 7 -9.47 -14.66 0.06
N CYS A 8 -8.90 -13.46 0.25
CA CYS A 8 -8.08 -13.17 1.42
C CYS A 8 -8.92 -13.32 2.69
N ARG A 9 -8.44 -14.07 3.70
CA ARG A 9 -9.23 -14.47 4.87
C ARG A 9 -9.56 -13.32 5.83
N PHE A 10 -8.97 -12.15 5.64
CA PHE A 10 -9.22 -10.95 6.43
C PHE A 10 -10.12 -9.92 5.72
N CYS A 11 -10.28 -10.03 4.40
CA CYS A 11 -10.85 -8.98 3.57
C CYS A 11 -12.36 -9.13 3.43
N ASN A 12 -13.11 -8.03 3.61
CA ASN A 12 -14.58 -8.02 3.55
C ASN A 12 -15.15 -7.76 2.15
N ILE A 13 -14.30 -7.73 1.11
CA ILE A 13 -14.75 -7.57 -0.28
C ILE A 13 -15.36 -8.88 -0.77
N LYS A 14 -16.42 -8.80 -1.59
CA LYS A 14 -17.08 -9.98 -2.15
C LYS A 14 -16.10 -10.77 -3.01
N THR A 15 -16.04 -12.08 -2.84
CA THR A 15 -15.28 -12.96 -3.75
C THR A 15 -16.22 -13.53 -4.81
N GLY A 16 -15.82 -13.48 -6.08
CA GLY A 16 -16.59 -14.04 -7.19
C GLY A 16 -16.02 -13.67 -8.56
N MET A 17 -16.80 -13.88 -9.61
CA MET A 17 -16.48 -13.39 -10.95
C MET A 17 -16.84 -11.91 -11.04
N PRO A 18 -15.89 -11.00 -11.34
CA PRO A 18 -16.18 -9.58 -11.47
C PRO A 18 -17.06 -9.26 -12.68
N MET A 19 -17.74 -8.12 -12.64
CA MET A 19 -18.42 -7.55 -13.80
C MET A 19 -17.41 -7.04 -14.85
N PRO A 20 -17.85 -6.84 -16.11
CA PRO A 20 -17.04 -6.14 -17.11
C PRO A 20 -16.51 -4.81 -16.59
N VAL A 21 -15.32 -4.42 -17.03
CA VAL A 21 -14.71 -3.13 -16.68
C VAL A 21 -15.59 -2.01 -17.22
N ASP A 22 -15.92 -1.04 -16.37
CA ASP A 22 -16.54 0.21 -16.80
C ASP A 22 -15.46 1.13 -17.41
N PRO A 23 -15.52 1.45 -18.71
CA PRO A 23 -14.54 2.31 -19.35
C PRO A 23 -14.59 3.77 -18.86
N LEU A 24 -15.70 4.20 -18.24
CA LEU A 24 -15.88 5.56 -17.71
C LEU A 24 -15.52 5.69 -16.21
N GLU A 25 -15.24 4.59 -15.51
CA GLU A 25 -14.79 4.60 -14.10
C GLU A 25 -13.64 5.59 -13.86
N PRO A 26 -12.62 5.72 -14.75
CA PRO A 26 -11.56 6.73 -14.59
C PRO A 26 -12.06 8.18 -14.60
N GLU A 27 -12.93 8.53 -15.56
CA GLU A 27 -13.45 9.89 -15.72
C GLU A 27 -14.38 10.26 -14.56
N HIS A 28 -15.28 9.34 -14.18
CA HIS A 28 -16.15 9.54 -13.03
C HIS A 28 -15.37 9.73 -11.73
N THR A 29 -14.26 9.00 -11.55
CA THR A 29 -13.39 9.14 -10.38
C THR A 29 -12.74 10.52 -10.33
N ALA A 30 -12.24 11.02 -11.47
CA ALA A 30 -11.59 12.32 -11.55
C ALA A 30 -12.57 13.48 -11.31
N VAL A 31 -13.75 13.41 -11.93
CA VAL A 31 -14.82 14.41 -11.72
C VAL A 31 -15.25 14.44 -10.26
N ALA A 32 -15.46 13.29 -9.63
CA ALA A 32 -15.82 13.23 -8.22
C ALA A 32 -14.72 13.82 -7.31
N ALA A 33 -13.45 13.55 -7.60
CA ALA A 33 -12.33 14.12 -6.86
C ALA A 33 -12.29 15.66 -6.95
N ALA A 34 -12.58 16.22 -8.14
CA ALA A 34 -12.64 17.65 -8.38
C ALA A 34 -13.82 18.30 -7.65
N GLU A 35 -15.03 17.72 -7.76
CA GLU A 35 -16.23 18.22 -7.08
C GLU A 35 -16.07 18.23 -5.55
N MET A 36 -15.33 17.27 -5.01
CA MET A 36 -15.03 17.18 -3.58
C MET A 36 -13.87 18.09 -3.14
N GLY A 37 -13.10 18.66 -4.07
CA GLY A 37 -11.91 19.47 -3.78
C GLY A 37 -10.82 18.71 -3.03
N LEU A 38 -10.56 17.46 -3.40
CA LEU A 38 -9.60 16.60 -2.68
C LEU A 38 -8.16 17.08 -2.91
N GLU A 39 -7.42 17.32 -1.84
CA GLU A 39 -5.97 17.59 -1.90
C GLU A 39 -5.13 16.30 -2.04
N HIS A 40 -5.68 15.18 -1.57
CA HIS A 40 -5.08 13.86 -1.64
C HIS A 40 -6.14 12.79 -1.93
N ILE A 41 -5.83 11.86 -2.82
CA ILE A 41 -6.70 10.74 -3.16
C ILE A 41 -5.95 9.41 -3.10
N VAL A 42 -6.58 8.41 -2.49
CA VAL A 42 -6.09 7.02 -2.48
C VAL A 42 -6.96 6.18 -3.42
N ILE A 43 -6.37 5.61 -4.46
CA ILE A 43 -7.03 4.73 -5.43
C ILE A 43 -6.65 3.28 -5.13
N THR A 44 -7.62 2.38 -5.07
CA THR A 44 -7.37 0.94 -4.90
C THR A 44 -8.27 0.12 -5.80
N SER A 45 -7.97 -1.17 -5.94
CA SER A 45 -8.78 -2.10 -6.72
C SER A 45 -8.92 -3.44 -6.01
N VAL A 46 -9.91 -4.20 -6.44
CA VAL A 46 -9.94 -5.65 -6.24
C VAL A 46 -8.89 -6.34 -7.12
N ASP A 47 -8.54 -7.59 -6.80
CA ASP A 47 -7.78 -8.42 -7.73
C ASP A 47 -8.65 -8.77 -8.96
N ARG A 48 -8.07 -8.62 -10.15
CA ARG A 48 -8.69 -8.89 -11.46
C ARG A 48 -7.91 -9.96 -12.22
N ASP A 49 -7.80 -11.15 -11.62
CA ASP A 49 -7.15 -12.29 -12.27
C ASP A 49 -7.91 -12.80 -13.53
N ASP A 50 -9.09 -12.25 -13.81
CA ASP A 50 -9.86 -12.46 -15.03
C ASP A 50 -9.36 -11.60 -16.21
N LEU A 51 -8.66 -10.48 -15.95
CA LEU A 51 -8.16 -9.59 -16.99
C LEU A 51 -6.73 -9.99 -17.44
N PRO A 52 -6.39 -9.82 -18.72
CA PRO A 52 -5.03 -10.07 -19.23
C PRO A 52 -3.97 -9.18 -18.58
N ASP A 53 -4.30 -7.92 -18.30
CA ASP A 53 -3.41 -6.92 -17.70
C ASP A 53 -3.48 -6.89 -16.17
N ARG A 54 -4.31 -7.75 -15.57
CA ARG A 54 -4.60 -7.79 -14.11
C ARG A 54 -5.16 -6.48 -13.56
N GLY A 55 -5.72 -5.61 -14.42
CA GLY A 55 -6.32 -4.34 -14.05
C GLY A 55 -5.36 -3.15 -13.95
N ALA A 56 -4.07 -3.32 -14.26
CA ALA A 56 -3.09 -2.22 -14.18
C ALA A 56 -3.46 -1.05 -15.11
N GLY A 57 -4.01 -1.33 -16.30
CA GLY A 57 -4.43 -0.30 -17.24
C GLY A 57 -5.53 0.61 -16.70
N GLN A 58 -6.36 0.14 -15.76
CA GLN A 58 -7.33 1.02 -15.10
C GLN A 58 -6.67 1.97 -14.11
N PHE A 59 -5.65 1.53 -13.36
CA PHE A 59 -4.86 2.46 -12.52
C PHE A 59 -4.24 3.56 -13.38
N VAL A 60 -3.61 3.20 -14.50
CA VAL A 60 -3.01 4.19 -15.44
C VAL A 60 -4.04 5.21 -15.92
N LYS A 61 -5.22 4.74 -16.36
CA LYS A 61 -6.27 5.66 -16.84
C LYS A 61 -6.81 6.55 -15.74
N VAL A 62 -7.02 6.03 -14.53
CA VAL A 62 -7.48 6.83 -13.37
C VAL A 62 -6.45 7.90 -13.03
N ILE A 63 -5.16 7.54 -12.96
CA ILE A 63 -4.07 8.50 -12.70
C ILE A 63 -4.07 9.60 -13.77
N ASN A 64 -4.13 9.23 -15.05
CA ASN A 64 -4.13 10.20 -16.16
C ASN A 64 -5.37 11.12 -16.16
N ALA A 65 -6.54 10.58 -15.78
CA ALA A 65 -7.75 11.39 -15.64
C ALA A 65 -7.63 12.39 -14.48
N LEU A 66 -7.14 11.94 -13.31
CA LEU A 66 -6.88 12.80 -12.15
C LEU A 66 -5.84 13.88 -12.46
N ARG A 67 -4.74 13.55 -13.15
CA ARG A 67 -3.73 14.55 -13.53
C ARG A 67 -4.27 15.63 -14.47
N ARG A 68 -5.30 15.33 -15.26
CA ARG A 68 -5.96 16.29 -16.13
C ARG A 68 -6.99 17.15 -15.39
N GLU A 69 -7.83 16.53 -14.57
CA GLU A 69 -8.97 17.19 -13.92
C GLU A 69 -8.58 17.89 -12.60
N THR A 70 -7.65 17.28 -11.86
CA THR A 70 -7.22 17.72 -10.52
C THR A 70 -5.68 17.72 -10.43
N PRO A 71 -4.99 18.61 -11.15
CA PRO A 71 -3.53 18.56 -11.32
C PRO A 71 -2.74 18.70 -10.01
N ASP A 72 -3.30 19.40 -9.01
CA ASP A 72 -2.66 19.63 -7.72
C ASP A 72 -2.96 18.54 -6.68
N THR A 73 -3.90 17.63 -6.98
CA THR A 73 -4.24 16.52 -6.08
C THR A 73 -3.13 15.48 -6.10
N THR A 74 -2.63 15.16 -4.90
CA THR A 74 -1.65 14.09 -4.73
C THR A 74 -2.33 12.71 -4.82
N ILE A 75 -1.69 11.76 -5.49
CA ILE A 75 -2.27 10.45 -5.84
C ILE A 75 -1.48 9.34 -5.17
N GLU A 76 -2.08 8.66 -4.19
CA GLU A 76 -1.63 7.36 -3.69
C GLU A 76 -2.41 6.24 -4.40
N ILE A 77 -1.72 5.20 -4.81
CA ILE A 77 -2.36 3.96 -5.30
C ILE A 77 -2.07 2.82 -4.33
N LEU A 78 -3.07 2.00 -4.02
CA LEU A 78 -2.95 0.75 -3.29
C LEU A 78 -3.29 -0.42 -4.22
N THR A 79 -2.25 -1.11 -4.69
CA THR A 79 -2.36 -2.05 -5.80
C THR A 79 -2.47 -3.51 -5.34
N PRO A 80 -3.07 -4.39 -6.18
CA PRO A 80 -2.84 -5.83 -6.09
C PRO A 80 -1.39 -6.19 -6.48
N ASP A 81 -1.08 -7.49 -6.52
CA ASP A 81 0.27 -8.00 -6.86
C ASP A 81 0.51 -8.21 -8.37
N PHE A 82 -0.51 -8.00 -9.21
CA PHE A 82 -0.48 -8.20 -10.66
C PHE A 82 0.08 -9.56 -11.10
N LYS A 83 -0.29 -10.64 -10.40
CA LYS A 83 0.17 -12.02 -10.63
C LYS A 83 0.44 -12.38 -12.09
N GLY A 84 1.71 -12.73 -12.35
CA GLY A 84 2.21 -13.15 -13.66
C GLY A 84 2.58 -11.99 -14.61
N ARG A 85 2.36 -10.73 -14.21
CA ARG A 85 2.58 -9.54 -15.04
C ARG A 85 3.12 -8.34 -14.22
N MET A 86 3.75 -8.62 -13.08
CA MET A 86 4.19 -7.61 -12.11
C MET A 86 5.08 -6.54 -12.75
N LYS A 87 6.12 -6.93 -13.50
CA LYS A 87 7.09 -5.99 -14.07
C LYS A 87 6.46 -5.00 -15.05
N GLN A 88 5.68 -5.50 -16.01
CA GLN A 88 4.99 -4.64 -16.98
C GLN A 88 3.98 -3.72 -16.30
N SER A 89 3.26 -4.23 -15.28
CA SER A 89 2.29 -3.42 -14.54
C SER A 89 2.97 -2.31 -13.74
N ILE A 90 4.15 -2.57 -13.15
CA ILE A 90 4.94 -1.57 -12.46
C ILE A 90 5.40 -0.48 -13.44
N GLU A 91 5.96 -0.86 -14.58
CA GLU A 91 6.42 0.07 -15.62
C GLU A 91 5.28 0.99 -16.08
N GLU A 92 4.17 0.42 -16.55
CA GLU A 92 2.98 1.16 -17.00
C GLU A 92 2.46 2.14 -15.93
N ILE A 93 2.39 1.70 -14.67
CA ILE A 93 1.88 2.53 -13.57
C ILE A 93 2.89 3.61 -13.14
N CYS A 94 4.19 3.29 -13.09
CA CYS A 94 5.21 4.27 -12.74
C CYS A 94 5.31 5.39 -13.78
N GLU A 95 5.14 5.06 -15.07
CA GLU A 95 5.06 6.03 -16.15
C GLU A 95 3.85 6.97 -16.01
N ALA A 96 2.72 6.48 -15.50
CA ALA A 96 1.55 7.33 -15.20
C ALA A 96 1.80 8.32 -14.04
N GLY A 97 2.79 8.04 -13.19
CA GLY A 97 3.29 8.97 -12.17
C GLY A 97 2.38 9.17 -10.95
N PRO A 98 2.05 8.12 -10.18
CA PRO A 98 1.50 8.30 -8.83
C PRO A 98 2.54 8.92 -7.89
N ASP A 99 2.08 9.62 -6.86
CA ASP A 99 2.95 10.20 -5.82
C ASP A 99 3.41 9.12 -4.81
N VAL A 100 2.50 8.19 -4.48
CA VAL A 100 2.76 7.06 -3.58
C VAL A 100 2.28 5.76 -4.21
N PHE A 101 3.17 4.77 -4.26
CA PHE A 101 2.86 3.39 -4.63
C PHE A 101 2.78 2.52 -3.38
N ASN A 102 1.58 2.10 -3.03
CA ASN A 102 1.28 1.27 -1.88
C ASN A 102 0.96 -0.17 -2.29
N HIS A 103 1.57 -1.14 -1.63
CA HIS A 103 1.18 -2.54 -1.68
C HIS A 103 1.35 -3.18 -0.31
N ASN A 104 0.26 -3.56 0.34
CA ASN A 104 0.33 -4.11 1.68
C ASN A 104 0.88 -5.54 1.71
N LEU A 105 1.77 -5.82 2.65
CA LEU A 105 2.15 -7.20 3.02
C LEU A 105 1.07 -7.87 3.87
N GLU A 106 0.30 -7.09 4.64
CA GLU A 106 -0.81 -7.47 5.50
C GLU A 106 -0.44 -8.31 6.72
N THR A 107 0.50 -9.25 6.61
CA THR A 107 0.87 -10.15 7.71
C THR A 107 2.28 -10.71 7.54
N ILE A 108 2.74 -11.50 8.50
CA ILE A 108 4.07 -12.11 8.53
C ILE A 108 4.17 -13.36 7.63
N PRO A 109 5.38 -13.79 7.18
CA PRO A 109 5.54 -14.87 6.20
C PRO A 109 4.86 -16.19 6.56
N ARG A 110 4.92 -16.63 7.83
CA ARG A 110 4.31 -17.88 8.30
C ARG A 110 2.78 -17.90 8.13
N LEU A 111 2.11 -16.76 8.21
CA LEU A 111 0.66 -16.62 8.11
C LEU A 111 0.17 -16.38 6.67
N TYR A 112 1.07 -16.04 5.74
CA TYR A 112 0.69 -15.74 4.36
C TYR A 112 -0.13 -16.83 3.66
N PRO A 113 0.24 -18.13 3.74
CA PRO A 113 -0.52 -19.19 3.06
C PRO A 113 -1.97 -19.32 3.55
N THR A 114 -2.21 -19.03 4.83
CA THR A 114 -3.54 -19.16 5.44
C THR A 114 -4.35 -17.86 5.34
N ILE A 115 -3.71 -16.69 5.42
CA ILE A 115 -4.37 -15.39 5.39
C ILE A 115 -4.54 -14.86 3.96
N ARG A 116 -3.56 -15.09 3.07
CA ARG A 116 -3.51 -14.61 1.69
C ARG A 116 -3.19 -15.75 0.71
N PRO A 117 -4.06 -16.76 0.54
CA PRO A 117 -3.75 -17.96 -0.24
C PRO A 117 -3.34 -17.67 -1.70
N GLY A 118 -3.86 -16.58 -2.28
CA GLY A 118 -3.55 -16.15 -3.66
C GLY A 118 -2.26 -15.36 -3.84
N ALA A 119 -1.65 -14.87 -2.76
CA ALA A 119 -0.45 -14.02 -2.79
C ALA A 119 0.78 -14.74 -2.20
N ARG A 120 1.98 -14.17 -2.41
CA ARG A 120 3.24 -14.69 -1.87
C ARG A 120 4.05 -13.55 -1.24
N TYR A 121 4.51 -13.75 -0.02
CA TYR A 121 5.21 -12.73 0.78
C TYR A 121 6.34 -12.06 0.01
N TYR A 122 7.30 -12.84 -0.49
CA TYR A 122 8.45 -12.30 -1.20
C TYR A 122 8.09 -11.71 -2.57
N ALA A 123 6.99 -12.13 -3.20
CA ALA A 123 6.50 -11.48 -4.41
C ALA A 123 5.94 -10.08 -4.11
N SER A 124 5.17 -9.95 -3.03
CA SER A 124 4.67 -8.66 -2.55
C SER A 124 5.81 -7.70 -2.15
N LEU A 125 6.86 -8.23 -1.50
CA LEU A 125 8.03 -7.43 -1.16
C LEU A 125 8.81 -7.01 -2.42
N ARG A 126 9.04 -7.95 -3.35
CA ARG A 126 9.75 -7.69 -4.61
C ARG A 126 9.02 -6.66 -5.47
N LEU A 127 7.68 -6.61 -5.43
CA LEU A 127 6.91 -5.62 -6.14
C LEU A 127 7.33 -4.19 -5.75
N LEU A 128 7.42 -3.90 -4.45
CA LEU A 128 7.81 -2.57 -3.96
C LEU A 128 9.29 -2.27 -4.20
N GLU A 129 10.15 -3.28 -4.11
CA GLU A 129 11.57 -3.15 -4.48
C GLU A 129 11.74 -2.78 -5.97
N GLU A 130 10.96 -3.39 -6.86
CA GLU A 130 11.00 -3.11 -8.30
C GLU A 130 10.44 -1.71 -8.62
N VAL A 131 9.43 -1.24 -7.89
CA VAL A 131 8.97 0.16 -8.00
C VAL A 131 10.11 1.12 -7.68
N LYS A 132 10.84 0.87 -6.58
CA LYS A 132 12.00 1.69 -6.19
C LYS A 132 13.12 1.66 -7.21
N ALA A 133 13.40 0.48 -7.78
CA ALA A 133 14.41 0.33 -8.82
C ALA A 133 14.02 1.06 -10.12
N HIS A 134 12.72 1.06 -10.46
CA HIS A 134 12.22 1.70 -11.67
C HIS A 134 12.14 3.23 -11.54
N ASN A 135 11.57 3.74 -10.44
CA ASN A 135 11.51 5.17 -10.17
C ASN A 135 11.70 5.45 -8.66
N PRO A 136 12.91 5.83 -8.22
CA PRO A 136 13.19 6.07 -6.81
C PRO A 136 12.49 7.32 -6.23
N LEU A 137 11.95 8.19 -7.09
CA LEU A 137 11.21 9.38 -6.67
C LEU A 137 9.80 9.05 -6.17
N ILE A 138 9.21 7.94 -6.62
CA ILE A 138 7.92 7.48 -6.12
C ILE A 138 8.09 7.01 -4.68
N PHE A 139 7.23 7.47 -3.78
CA PHE A 139 7.20 6.96 -2.41
C PHE A 139 6.61 5.55 -2.40
N THR A 140 7.23 4.61 -1.69
CA THR A 140 6.65 3.28 -1.49
C THR A 140 6.12 3.12 -0.08
N LYS A 141 4.95 2.48 -0.01
CA LYS A 141 4.23 2.27 1.24
C LYS A 141 3.78 0.84 1.35
N SER A 142 3.75 0.35 2.59
CA SER A 142 3.16 -0.94 2.89
C SER A 142 2.54 -0.93 4.28
N GLY A 143 1.82 -2.00 4.59
CA GLY A 143 1.14 -2.15 5.85
C GLY A 143 1.07 -3.60 6.30
N ILE A 144 0.97 -3.78 7.62
CA ILE A 144 0.59 -5.04 8.24
C ILE A 144 -0.55 -4.81 9.23
N MET A 145 -1.41 -5.82 9.37
CA MET A 145 -2.40 -5.88 10.43
C MET A 145 -1.85 -6.74 11.56
N LEU A 146 -2.02 -6.24 12.79
CA LEU A 146 -1.64 -6.94 14.02
C LEU A 146 -2.86 -7.60 14.67
N GLY A 147 -2.64 -8.68 15.40
CA GLY A 147 -3.68 -9.47 16.06
C GLY A 147 -4.16 -10.70 15.28
N LEU A 148 -3.38 -11.14 14.28
CA LEU A 148 -3.66 -12.35 13.47
C LEU A 148 -2.91 -13.60 13.99
N GLY A 149 -2.14 -13.47 15.07
CA GLY A 149 -1.34 -14.54 15.67
C GLY A 149 0.14 -14.49 15.30
N GLU A 150 0.62 -13.33 14.82
CA GLU A 150 2.04 -13.03 14.63
C GLU A 150 2.77 -12.87 15.97
N GLN A 151 4.03 -13.31 16.04
CA GLN A 151 4.89 -13.03 17.17
C GLN A 151 5.64 -11.71 16.97
N ARG A 152 6.01 -11.07 18.07
CA ARG A 152 6.75 -9.79 18.07
C ARG A 152 8.01 -9.82 17.20
N LEU A 153 8.80 -10.89 17.26
CA LEU A 153 10.02 -11.01 16.46
C LEU A 153 9.73 -11.19 14.96
N GLU A 154 8.60 -11.82 14.61
CA GLU A 154 8.18 -11.93 13.21
C GLU A 154 7.77 -10.56 12.65
N VAL A 155 7.11 -9.73 13.46
CA VAL A 155 6.81 -8.34 13.09
C VAL A 155 8.09 -7.52 12.87
N HIS A 156 9.09 -7.69 13.73
CA HIS A 156 10.39 -7.02 13.56
C HIS A 156 11.09 -7.49 12.29
N GLN A 157 11.05 -8.78 11.98
CA GLN A 157 11.61 -9.31 10.73
C GLN A 157 10.93 -8.70 9.51
N VAL A 158 9.60 -8.53 9.52
CA VAL A 158 8.90 -7.85 8.42
C VAL A 158 9.38 -6.41 8.25
N MET A 159 9.63 -5.69 9.34
CA MET A 159 10.20 -4.34 9.26
C MET A 159 11.60 -4.36 8.61
N ASP A 160 12.44 -5.34 8.95
CA ASP A 160 13.77 -5.50 8.35
C ASP A 160 13.68 -5.83 6.86
N ASP A 161 12.81 -6.76 6.48
CA ASP A 161 12.55 -7.12 5.09
C ASP A 161 12.07 -5.91 4.27
N MET A 162 11.13 -5.14 4.83
CA MET A 162 10.61 -3.92 4.20
C MET A 162 11.71 -2.86 4.01
N ARG A 163 12.62 -2.71 4.97
CA ARG A 163 13.76 -1.80 4.84
C ARG A 163 14.80 -2.31 3.83
N SER A 164 14.99 -3.63 3.69
CA SER A 164 15.83 -4.20 2.63
C SER A 164 15.26 -3.91 1.22
N ALA A 165 13.95 -3.79 1.07
CA ALA A 165 13.28 -3.33 -0.15
C ALA A 165 13.17 -1.80 -0.27
N ASP A 166 13.82 -1.05 0.62
CA ASP A 166 13.79 0.41 0.74
C ASP A 166 12.37 1.03 0.76
N ILE A 167 11.43 0.37 1.47
CA ILE A 167 10.07 0.88 1.63
C ILE A 167 10.05 2.11 2.55
N ASP A 168 9.52 3.23 2.07
CA ASP A 168 9.55 4.51 2.80
C ASP A 168 8.63 4.54 4.02
N PHE A 169 7.41 3.99 3.87
CA PHE A 169 6.34 4.13 4.86
C PHE A 169 5.76 2.77 5.25
N ILE A 170 5.76 2.50 6.55
CA ILE A 170 5.04 1.38 7.17
C ILE A 170 3.80 1.86 7.96
N THR A 171 2.69 1.18 7.72
CA THR A 171 1.47 1.27 8.54
C THR A 171 1.27 -0.01 9.36
N MET A 172 0.89 0.15 10.63
CA MET A 172 0.57 -0.96 11.53
C MET A 172 -0.75 -0.67 12.23
N GLY A 173 -1.78 -1.48 11.94
CA GLY A 173 -3.13 -1.33 12.46
C GLY A 173 -3.65 -2.62 13.10
N GLN A 174 -4.68 -2.52 13.95
CA GLN A 174 -5.34 -3.70 14.51
C GLN A 174 -6.20 -4.39 13.44
N TYR A 175 -6.03 -5.70 13.28
CA TYR A 175 -6.97 -6.54 12.54
C TYR A 175 -8.31 -6.56 13.26
N LEU A 176 -9.37 -6.18 12.54
CA LEU A 176 -10.75 -6.31 13.00
C LEU A 176 -11.46 -7.33 12.11
N GLN A 177 -11.96 -8.40 12.73
CA GLN A 177 -12.66 -9.46 12.03
C GLN A 177 -13.97 -8.92 11.41
N PRO A 178 -14.14 -8.97 10.08
CA PRO A 178 -15.34 -8.40 9.45
C PRO A 178 -16.61 -9.20 9.77
N THR A 179 -16.51 -10.54 9.73
CA THR A 179 -17.61 -11.45 10.06
C THR A 179 -17.06 -12.73 10.68
N PRO A 180 -17.87 -13.56 11.36
CA PRO A 180 -17.41 -14.82 11.96
C PRO A 180 -16.81 -15.84 10.98
N LYS A 181 -16.98 -15.65 9.65
CA LYS A 181 -16.39 -16.51 8.61
C LYS A 181 -14.92 -16.17 8.29
N HIS A 182 -14.48 -14.96 8.62
CA HIS A 182 -13.12 -14.48 8.39
C HIS A 182 -12.16 -15.01 9.45
N ALA A 183 -10.85 -14.79 9.26
CA ALA A 183 -9.82 -15.12 10.24
C ALA A 183 -10.20 -14.57 11.63
N LYS A 184 -9.96 -15.35 12.68
CA LYS A 184 -10.25 -14.91 14.04
C LYS A 184 -9.24 -13.84 14.47
N VAL A 185 -9.67 -12.95 15.35
CA VAL A 185 -8.74 -12.08 16.08
C VAL A 185 -8.09 -12.95 17.16
N GLU A 186 -6.76 -13.10 17.11
CA GLU A 186 -5.99 -13.83 18.11
C GLU A 186 -5.58 -12.94 19.28
N GLU A 187 -5.33 -11.65 19.01
CA GLU A 187 -4.97 -10.66 20.03
C GLU A 187 -5.53 -9.27 19.68
N PHE A 188 -6.02 -8.56 20.70
CA PHE A 188 -6.21 -7.12 20.63
C PHE A 188 -4.96 -6.42 21.16
N VAL A 189 -4.10 -5.98 20.24
CA VAL A 189 -2.79 -5.43 20.56
C VAL A 189 -2.95 -4.11 21.30
N THR A 190 -2.25 -3.98 22.44
CA THR A 190 -2.37 -2.81 23.29
C THR A 190 -1.79 -1.55 22.62
N PRO A 191 -2.30 -0.34 22.93
CA PRO A 191 -1.69 0.91 22.45
C PRO A 191 -0.19 1.03 22.79
N LYS A 192 0.24 0.50 23.94
CA LYS A 192 1.65 0.47 24.34
C LYS A 192 2.50 -0.40 23.39
N ALA A 193 1.97 -1.54 22.95
CA ALA A 193 2.65 -2.39 21.97
C ALA A 193 2.74 -1.71 20.59
N PHE A 194 1.66 -1.06 20.12
CA PHE A 194 1.71 -0.24 18.91
C PHE A 194 2.76 0.88 19.00
N ALA A 195 2.85 1.58 20.14
CA ALA A 195 3.88 2.59 20.37
C ALA A 195 5.30 2.00 20.31
N ALA A 196 5.51 0.83 20.91
CA ALA A 196 6.80 0.13 20.87
C ALA A 196 7.18 -0.28 19.43
N TYR A 197 6.26 -0.87 18.67
CA TYR A 197 6.48 -1.18 17.25
C TYR A 197 6.79 0.08 16.44
N GLY A 198 6.07 1.17 16.70
CA GLY A 198 6.29 2.46 16.03
C GLY A 198 7.69 3.02 16.30
N SER A 199 8.16 2.98 17.54
CA SER A 199 9.52 3.40 17.90
C SER A 199 10.59 2.55 17.21
N ILE A 200 10.38 1.23 17.11
CA ILE A 200 11.31 0.30 16.46
C ILE A 200 11.35 0.56 14.95
N ALA A 201 10.21 0.73 14.29
CA ALA A 201 10.15 1.08 12.88
C ALA A 201 10.90 2.39 12.60
N ARG A 202 10.67 3.44 13.38
CA ARG A 202 11.41 4.71 13.23
C ARG A 202 12.92 4.52 13.40
N ALA A 203 13.35 3.73 14.38
CA ALA A 203 14.76 3.41 14.60
C ALA A 203 15.38 2.61 13.44
N LYS A 204 14.59 1.79 12.74
CA LYS A 204 15.01 1.07 11.53
C LYS A 204 15.08 1.96 10.27
N GLY A 205 14.61 3.21 10.35
CA GLY A 205 14.82 4.22 9.31
C GLY A 205 13.72 4.33 8.25
N PHE A 206 12.47 3.93 8.55
CA PHE A 206 11.33 4.34 7.74
C PHE A 206 11.19 5.87 7.76
N LEU A 207 10.85 6.47 6.61
CA LEU A 207 10.61 7.91 6.50
C LEU A 207 9.34 8.32 7.24
N GLN A 208 8.31 7.46 7.20
CA GLN A 208 7.08 7.67 7.95
C GLN A 208 6.60 6.38 8.62
N VAL A 209 5.95 6.53 9.79
CA VAL A 209 5.43 5.41 10.58
C VAL A 209 4.10 5.78 11.22
N ALA A 210 3.04 5.08 10.81
CA ALA A 210 1.73 5.14 11.43
C ALA A 210 1.48 3.82 12.18
N SER A 211 1.35 3.88 13.50
CA SER A 211 1.22 2.69 14.35
C SER A 211 0.24 2.93 15.48
N THR A 212 -1.03 2.58 15.25
CA THR A 212 -2.11 2.70 16.24
C THR A 212 -3.17 1.63 15.98
N PRO A 213 -4.04 1.30 16.97
CA PRO A 213 -5.12 0.35 16.74
C PRO A 213 -6.04 0.72 15.54
N LEU A 214 -6.25 2.02 15.30
CA LEU A 214 -7.15 2.52 14.27
C LEU A 214 -6.47 2.83 12.94
N THR A 215 -5.14 2.69 12.85
CA THR A 215 -4.41 2.91 11.60
C THR A 215 -4.97 2.01 10.50
N ARG A 216 -5.19 2.61 9.33
CA ARG A 216 -5.52 1.96 8.07
C ARG A 216 -4.59 2.50 7.01
N SER A 217 -4.39 1.75 5.92
CA SER A 217 -3.49 2.16 4.84
C SER A 217 -3.83 3.53 4.25
N SER A 218 -5.08 3.98 4.27
CA SER A 218 -5.52 5.28 3.74
C SER A 218 -5.84 6.34 4.80
N TYR A 219 -5.75 6.03 6.10
CA TYR A 219 -6.10 6.98 7.17
C TYR A 219 -4.97 8.01 7.36
N HIS A 220 -5.27 9.30 7.26
CA HIS A 220 -4.31 10.43 7.28
C HIS A 220 -3.26 10.44 6.16
N ALA A 221 -3.55 9.79 5.02
CA ALA A 221 -2.58 9.64 3.94
C ALA A 221 -2.05 10.97 3.35
N GLY A 222 -2.85 12.04 3.34
CA GLY A 222 -2.43 13.37 2.88
C GLY A 222 -1.41 14.02 3.82
N ASP A 223 -1.69 14.05 5.12
CA ASP A 223 -0.76 14.55 6.15
C ASP A 223 0.54 13.73 6.17
N ASP A 224 0.39 12.39 6.10
CA ASP A 224 1.53 11.48 6.00
C ASP A 224 2.39 11.75 4.77
N PHE A 225 1.79 12.10 3.63
CA PHE A 225 2.53 12.43 2.41
C PHE A 225 3.36 13.71 2.58
N ALA A 226 2.79 14.75 3.18
CA ALA A 226 3.51 16.00 3.46
C ALA A 226 4.72 15.74 4.39
N GLU A 227 4.54 14.93 5.43
CA GLU A 227 5.63 14.53 6.34
C GLU A 227 6.71 13.71 5.62
N MET A 228 6.32 12.74 4.79
CA MET A 228 7.25 11.94 3.98
C MET A 228 8.10 12.79 3.04
N LYS A 229 7.45 13.75 2.35
CA LYS A 229 8.13 14.67 1.44
C LYS A 229 9.18 15.50 2.17
N ALA A 230 8.80 16.11 3.29
CA ALA A 230 9.72 16.88 4.13
C ALA A 230 10.89 16.03 4.67
N ALA A 231 10.62 14.78 5.09
CA ALA A 231 11.64 13.86 5.58
C ALA A 231 12.65 13.48 4.48
N ARG A 232 12.19 13.24 3.25
CA ARG A 232 13.06 12.95 2.11
C ARG A 232 13.92 14.16 1.73
N GLU A 233 13.33 15.35 1.66
CA GLU A 233 14.06 16.59 1.37
C GLU A 233 15.15 16.85 2.40
N ALA A 234 14.85 16.67 3.69
CA ALA A 234 15.84 16.80 4.77
C ALA A 234 16.98 15.76 4.65
N LYS A 235 16.66 14.51 4.27
CA LYS A 235 17.67 13.45 4.05
C LYS A 235 18.60 13.78 2.89
N LEU A 236 18.04 14.26 1.77
CA LEU A 236 18.83 14.68 0.60
C LEU A 236 19.73 15.87 0.90
N ALA A 237 19.23 16.87 1.64
CA ALA A 237 20.02 18.03 2.06
C ALA A 237 21.22 17.64 2.93
N ARG A 238 21.05 16.70 3.87
CA ARG A 238 22.15 16.17 4.71
C ARG A 238 23.21 15.46 3.86
N ALA A 239 22.79 14.58 2.96
CA ALA A 239 23.71 13.85 2.07
C ALA A 239 24.53 14.80 1.17
N GLN A 240 23.96 15.91 0.72
CA GLN A 240 24.67 16.93 -0.05
C GLN A 240 25.63 17.79 0.79
N GLY A 241 25.34 18.00 2.07
CA GLY A 241 26.22 18.67 3.01
C GLY A 241 27.45 17.84 3.34
N ASP A 242 27.25 16.54 3.60
CA ASP A 242 28.33 15.60 3.91
C ASP A 242 29.26 15.34 2.71
N ALA A 243 28.74 15.42 1.47
CA ALA A 243 29.54 15.29 0.25
C ALA A 243 30.40 16.53 -0.09
N LYS A 244 30.16 17.67 0.58
CA LYS A 244 30.90 18.93 0.38
C LYS A 244 31.91 19.23 1.48
N ALA A 245 31.92 18.43 2.56
CA ALA A 245 32.86 18.52 3.68
C ALA A 245 34.02 17.53 3.46
#